data_AF-A0A7W1X0F7-F1
#
_entry.id   AF-A0A7W1X0F7-F1
#
_cell.length_a   1.000
_cell.length_b   1.000
_cell.length_c   1.000
_cell.angle_alpha   90.00
_cell.angle_beta   90.00
_cell.angle_gamma   90.00
#
_symmetry.space_group_name_H-M   'P 1'
#
loop_
_entity.id
_entity.type
_entity.pdbx_description
1 polymer ?
#
loop_
_entity_poly.entity_id
_entity_poly.type
_entity_poly.pdbx_seq_one_letter_code
_entity_poly.pdbx_strand_id
1 'polypeptide(L)'
;MKNRILFSLAIFSMLIAYFIGVSVGKQGISYALDVTQGELAFNHLKRYRVIKEDLESGCLEEALEKLSFYVDEQMMLLAEYVQHHKVEAINSYIAKRDDTLLGQLKSYEIDWKKEWVEKKCQEI
;
A
#
# COMPACT_ATOMS: atom_id res chain seq x y z
N MET A 1 -27.24 40.80 -28.28
CA MET A 1 -27.17 39.35 -28.59
C MET A 1 -25.74 38.81 -28.62
N LYS A 2 -24.80 39.44 -29.34
CA LYS A 2 -23.40 38.99 -29.46
C LYS A 2 -22.68 38.72 -28.12
N ASN A 3 -22.86 39.61 -27.13
CA ASN A 3 -22.23 39.44 -25.80
C ASN A 3 -22.83 38.27 -24.99
N ARG A 4 -24.12 37.94 -25.18
CA ARG A 4 -24.76 36.79 -24.53
C ARG A 4 -24.28 35.46 -25.12
N ILE A 5 -24.03 35.44 -26.43
CA ILE A 5 -23.48 34.28 -27.14
C ILE A 5 -22.03 34.03 -26.69
N LEU A 6 -21.20 35.07 -26.63
CA LEU A 6 -19.81 34.96 -26.14
C LEU A 6 -19.73 34.47 -24.69
N PHE A 7 -20.60 35.00 -23.81
CA PHE A 7 -20.65 34.57 -22.42
C PHE A 7 -21.09 33.10 -22.29
N SER A 8 -22.09 32.68 -23.07
CA SER A 8 -22.55 31.29 -23.08
C SER A 8 -21.47 30.32 -23.58
N LEU A 9 -20.73 30.72 -24.62
CA LEU A 9 -19.59 29.94 -25.13
C LEU A 9 -18.45 29.82 -24.12
N ALA A 10 -18.15 30.89 -23.38
CA ALA A 10 -17.14 30.87 -22.34
C ALA A 10 -17.52 29.94 -21.17
N ILE A 11 -18.78 29.95 -20.74
CA ILE A 11 -19.25 29.00 -19.72
C ILE A 11 -19.17 27.57 -20.25
N PHE A 12 -19.61 27.34 -21.48
CA PHE A 12 -19.60 26.02 -22.09
C PHE A 12 -18.18 25.47 -22.23
N SER A 13 -17.19 26.30 -22.61
CA SER A 13 -15.79 25.88 -22.68
C SER A 13 -15.20 25.55 -21.30
N MET A 14 -15.53 26.32 -20.26
CA MET A 14 -15.12 26.01 -18.88
C MET A 14 -15.70 24.68 -18.39
N LEU A 15 -16.97 24.40 -18.71
CA LEU A 15 -17.60 23.13 -18.35
C LEU A 15 -16.92 21.96 -19.06
N ILE A 16 -16.64 22.07 -20.36
CA ILE A 16 -15.93 21.03 -21.11
C ILE A 16 -14.53 20.79 -20.50
N ALA A 17 -13.78 21.87 -20.25
CA ALA A 17 -12.45 21.76 -19.65
C ALA A 17 -12.50 21.08 -18.27
N TYR A 18 -13.50 21.40 -17.44
CA TYR A 18 -13.72 20.74 -16.15
C TYR A 18 -13.99 19.24 -16.31
N PHE A 19 -14.91 18.83 -17.18
CA PHE A 19 -15.23 17.42 -17.37
C PHE A 19 -14.04 16.62 -17.93
N ILE A 20 -13.30 17.18 -18.88
CA ILE A 20 -12.07 16.56 -19.40
C ILE A 20 -11.04 16.44 -18.28
N GLY A 21 -10.82 17.50 -17.49
CA GLY A 21 -9.89 17.50 -16.37
C GLY A 21 -10.22 16.43 -15.32
N VAL A 22 -11.49 16.30 -14.94
CA VAL A 22 -11.95 15.25 -14.01
C VAL A 22 -11.75 13.86 -14.59
N SER A 23 -12.05 13.67 -15.89
CA SER A 23 -11.89 12.37 -16.55
C SER A 23 -10.42 11.93 -16.59
N VAL A 24 -9.53 12.83 -17.05
CA VAL A 24 -8.08 12.57 -17.10
C VAL A 24 -7.51 12.38 -15.69
N GLY A 25 -7.94 13.19 -14.73
CA GLY A 25 -7.52 13.05 -13.33
C GLY A 25 -7.91 11.70 -12.73
N LYS A 26 -9.15 11.23 -12.98
CA LYS A 26 -9.60 9.89 -12.54
C LYS A 26 -8.80 8.77 -13.19
N GLN A 27 -8.52 8.87 -14.49
CA GLN A 27 -7.69 7.89 -15.20
C GLN A 27 -6.26 7.86 -14.63
N GLY A 28 -5.67 9.02 -14.36
CA GLY A 28 -4.34 9.10 -13.74
C GLY A 28 -4.29 8.47 -12.35
N ILE A 29 -5.30 8.72 -11.52
CA ILE A 29 -5.41 8.10 -10.19
C ILE A 29 -5.60 6.58 -10.31
N SER A 30 -6.48 6.12 -11.21
CA SER A 30 -6.69 4.68 -11.43
C SER A 30 -5.40 3.99 -11.87
N TYR A 31 -4.70 4.58 -12.85
CA TYR A 31 -3.44 4.05 -13.34
C TYR A 31 -2.38 3.99 -12.23
N ALA A 32 -2.25 5.06 -11.44
CA ALA A 32 -1.31 5.08 -10.31
C ALA A 32 -1.64 3.99 -9.28
N LEU A 33 -2.92 3.82 -8.94
CA LEU A 33 -3.38 2.76 -8.04
C LEU A 33 -3.11 1.36 -8.61
N ASP A 34 -3.32 1.15 -9.91
CA ASP A 34 -3.07 -0.15 -10.56
C ASP A 34 -1.57 -0.48 -10.59
N VAL A 35 -0.72 0.50 -10.90
CA VAL A 35 0.74 0.35 -10.84
C VAL A 35 1.19 0.04 -9.41
N THR A 36 0.75 0.81 -8.41
CA THR A 36 1.10 0.57 -7.01
C THR A 36 0.64 -0.81 -6.53
N GLN A 37 -0.57 -1.24 -6.90
CA GLN A 37 -1.05 -2.58 -6.58
C GLN A 37 -0.21 -3.68 -7.25
N GLY A 38 0.18 -3.48 -8.51
CA GLY A 38 1.05 -4.41 -9.24
C GLY A 38 2.44 -4.54 -8.60
N GLU A 39 3.06 -3.42 -8.23
CA GLU A 39 4.35 -3.40 -7.54
C GLU A 39 4.27 -4.07 -6.17
N LEU A 40 3.22 -3.78 -5.39
CA LEU A 40 2.98 -4.41 -4.09
C LEU A 40 2.81 -5.94 -4.23
N ALA A 41 1.99 -6.38 -5.17
CA ALA A 41 1.76 -7.81 -5.43
C ALA A 41 3.05 -8.52 -5.87
N PHE A 42 3.85 -7.88 -6.75
CA PHE A 42 5.14 -8.41 -7.18
C PHE A 42 6.13 -8.55 -6.00
N ASN A 43 6.21 -7.54 -5.14
CA ASN A 43 7.09 -7.57 -3.98
C ASN A 43 6.68 -8.66 -2.98
N HIS A 44 5.40 -8.83 -2.72
CA HIS A 44 4.91 -9.95 -1.89
C HIS A 44 5.25 -11.30 -2.52
N LEU A 45 5.00 -11.49 -3.82
CA LEU A 45 5.35 -12.72 -4.51
C LEU A 45 6.83 -13.05 -4.40
N LYS A 46 7.71 -12.05 -4.59
CA LYS A 46 9.16 -12.22 -4.44
C LYS A 46 9.53 -12.71 -3.04
N ARG A 47 8.98 -12.09 -1.99
CA ARG A 47 9.21 -12.48 -0.58
C ARG A 47 8.75 -13.91 -0.29
N TYR A 48 7.55 -14.27 -0.74
CA TYR A 48 7.02 -15.62 -0.56
C TYR A 48 7.84 -16.68 -1.29
N ARG A 49 8.36 -16.36 -2.48
CA ARG A 49 9.25 -17.27 -3.21
C ARG A 49 10.54 -17.54 -2.46
N VAL A 50 11.19 -16.52 -1.90
CA VAL A 50 12.43 -16.71 -1.13
C VAL A 50 12.18 -17.57 0.10
N ILE A 51 11.11 -17.29 0.87
CA ILE A 51 10.74 -18.11 2.03
C ILE A 51 10.44 -19.56 1.60
N LYS A 52 9.70 -19.73 0.50
CA LYS A 52 9.40 -21.05 -0.04
C LYS A 52 10.68 -21.80 -0.44
N GLU A 53 11.60 -21.13 -1.12
CA GLU A 53 12.90 -21.69 -1.53
C GLU A 53 13.72 -22.12 -0.31
N ASP A 54 13.78 -21.29 0.75
CA ASP A 54 14.45 -21.68 2.01
C ASP A 54 13.81 -22.92 2.64
N LEU A 55 12.47 -22.99 2.68
CA LEU A 55 11.74 -24.14 3.22
C LEU A 55 11.97 -25.42 2.40
N GLU A 56 11.96 -25.31 1.07
CA GLU A 56 12.22 -26.44 0.15
C GLU A 56 13.66 -26.95 0.26
N SER A 57 14.61 -26.09 0.59
CA SER A 57 16.02 -26.43 0.85
C SER A 57 16.29 -26.89 2.29
N GLY A 58 15.28 -26.93 3.17
CA GLY A 58 15.44 -27.34 4.57
C GLY A 58 16.02 -26.27 5.52
N CYS A 59 16.16 -25.03 5.05
CA CYS A 59 16.63 -23.87 5.80
C CYS A 59 15.50 -23.22 6.62
N LEU A 60 15.00 -23.94 7.64
CA LEU A 60 13.86 -23.51 8.44
C LEU A 60 14.14 -22.24 9.26
N GLU A 61 15.34 -22.10 9.81
CA GLU A 61 15.70 -20.95 10.65
C GLU A 61 15.70 -19.66 9.82
N GLU A 62 16.31 -19.69 8.63
CA GLU A 62 16.34 -18.56 7.70
C GLU A 62 14.93 -18.21 7.21
N ALA A 63 14.11 -19.21 6.91
CA ALA A 63 12.72 -19.00 6.50
C ALA A 63 11.91 -18.30 7.61
N LEU A 64 12.05 -18.74 8.86
CA LEU A 64 11.37 -18.15 10.01
C LEU A 64 11.87 -16.73 10.31
N GLU A 65 13.18 -16.49 10.21
CA GLU A 65 13.76 -15.16 10.39
C GLU A 65 13.24 -14.17 9.34
N LYS A 66 13.26 -14.55 8.06
CA LYS A 66 12.72 -13.73 6.96
C LYS A 66 11.22 -13.47 7.14
N LEU A 67 10.44 -14.50 7.49
CA LEU A 67 9.02 -14.36 7.74
C LEU A 67 8.75 -13.39 8.89
N SER A 68 9.46 -13.54 10.02
CA SER A 68 9.32 -12.66 11.18
C SER A 68 9.66 -11.21 10.82
N PHE A 69 10.74 -10.99 10.06
CA PHE A 69 11.11 -9.65 9.60
C PHE A 69 10.05 -9.04 8.69
N TYR A 70 9.53 -9.79 7.70
CA TYR A 70 8.49 -9.26 6.81
C TYR A 70 7.17 -9.00 7.53
N VAL A 71 6.79 -9.82 8.51
CA VAL A 71 5.61 -9.55 9.35
C VAL A 71 5.80 -8.26 10.14
N ASP A 72 6.97 -8.09 10.76
CA ASP A 72 7.34 -6.89 11.53
C ASP A 72 7.33 -5.63 10.67
N GLU A 73 7.88 -5.70 9.46
CA GLU A 73 7.88 -4.59 8.49
C GLU A 73 6.44 -4.20 8.07
N GLN A 74 5.57 -5.17 7.81
CA GLN A 74 4.17 -4.89 7.49
C GLN A 74 3.40 -4.32 8.69
N MET A 75 3.71 -4.80 9.90
CA MET A 75 3.15 -4.25 11.14
C MET A 75 3.57 -2.78 11.32
N MET A 76 4.85 -2.45 11.10
CA MET A 76 5.34 -1.06 11.16
C MET A 76 4.62 -0.15 10.16
N LEU A 77 4.55 -0.55 8.89
CA LEU A 77 3.88 0.24 7.84
C LEU A 77 2.40 0.48 8.18
N LEU A 78 1.69 -0.56 8.62
CA LEU A 78 0.28 -0.45 8.94
C LEU A 78 0.04 0.33 10.24
N ALA A 79 0.93 0.19 11.23
CA ALA A 79 0.89 0.95 12.47
C ALA A 79 1.12 2.43 12.20
N GLU A 80 2.13 2.78 11.39
CA GLU A 80 2.38 4.15 10.97
C GLU A 80 1.14 4.75 10.31
N TYR A 81 0.52 4.01 9.39
CA TYR A 81 -0.69 4.46 8.72
C TYR A 81 -1.84 4.72 9.71
N VAL A 82 -2.14 3.75 10.58
CA VAL A 82 -3.24 3.83 11.57
C VAL A 82 -3.01 4.98 12.57
N GLN A 83 -1.78 5.15 13.05
CA GLN A 83 -1.44 6.17 14.04
C GLN A 83 -1.46 7.60 13.46
N HIS A 84 -1.01 7.78 12.21
CA HIS A 84 -0.88 9.12 11.60
C HIS A 84 -2.14 9.58 10.84
N HIS A 85 -2.76 8.71 10.04
CA HIS A 85 -3.81 9.14 9.11
C HIS A 85 -5.22 9.01 9.67
N LYS A 86 -5.41 8.20 10.73
CA LYS A 86 -6.69 8.03 11.46
C LYS A 86 -7.91 7.85 10.55
N VAL A 87 -7.75 7.12 9.44
CA VAL A 87 -8.81 6.89 8.46
C VAL A 87 -9.79 5.85 9.01
N GLU A 88 -10.99 6.29 9.41
CA GLU A 88 -11.96 5.43 10.08
C GLU A 88 -12.38 4.21 9.25
N ALA A 89 -12.47 4.36 7.93
CA ALA A 89 -12.77 3.25 7.03
C ALA A 89 -11.73 2.12 7.11
N ILE A 90 -10.45 2.46 7.28
CA ILE A 90 -9.37 1.49 7.42
C ILE A 90 -9.39 0.85 8.81
N ASN A 91 -9.58 1.64 9.86
CA ASN A 91 -9.73 1.11 11.23
C ASN A 91 -10.88 0.10 11.32
N SER A 92 -12.04 0.46 10.75
CA SER A 92 -13.22 -0.40 10.67
C SER A 92 -12.95 -1.66 9.84
N TYR A 93 -12.23 -1.52 8.73
CA TYR A 93 -11.86 -2.66 7.88
C TYR A 93 -10.96 -3.65 8.63
N ILE A 94 -9.94 -3.15 9.35
CA ILE A 94 -9.03 -3.97 10.16
C ILE A 94 -9.79 -4.66 11.29
N ALA A 95 -10.53 -3.90 12.11
CA ALA A 95 -11.27 -4.45 13.26
C ALA A 95 -12.32 -5.50 12.87
N LYS A 96 -12.87 -5.42 11.66
CA LYS A 96 -13.80 -6.43 11.12
C LYS A 96 -13.12 -7.75 10.76
N ARG A 97 -11.82 -7.73 10.43
CA ARG A 97 -11.05 -8.90 9.98
C ARG A 97 -10.21 -9.50 11.11
N ASP A 98 -9.76 -8.66 12.04
CA ASP A 98 -9.01 -9.02 13.23
C ASP A 98 -9.31 -8.00 14.33
N ASP A 99 -10.04 -8.43 15.35
CA ASP A 99 -10.54 -7.59 16.44
C ASP A 99 -9.43 -7.19 17.43
N THR A 100 -8.27 -7.86 17.39
CA THR A 100 -7.11 -7.57 18.24
C THR A 100 -6.05 -6.72 17.54
N LEU A 101 -5.89 -6.90 16.23
CA LEU A 101 -4.84 -6.25 15.44
C LEU A 101 -4.92 -4.72 15.49
N LEU A 102 -6.12 -4.14 15.45
CA LEU A 102 -6.25 -2.68 15.54
C LEU A 102 -5.69 -2.13 16.87
N GLY A 103 -5.86 -2.87 17.97
CA GLY A 103 -5.27 -2.53 19.26
C GLY A 103 -3.76 -2.59 19.20
N GLN A 104 -3.21 -3.68 18.65
CA GLN A 104 -1.77 -3.87 18.49
C GLN A 104 -1.14 -2.75 17.66
N LEU A 105 -1.72 -2.41 16.51
CA LEU A 105 -1.22 -1.36 15.60
C LEU A 105 -1.22 0.03 16.25
N LYS A 106 -2.17 0.33 17.13
CA LYS A 106 -2.23 1.61 17.85
C LYS A 106 -1.13 1.77 18.91
N SER A 107 -0.67 0.66 19.48
CA SER A 107 0.38 0.63 20.50
C SER A 107 1.74 0.15 19.98
N TYR A 108 1.82 -0.17 18.69
CA TYR A 108 3.03 -0.73 18.08
C TYR A 108 4.14 0.33 18.05
N GLU A 109 5.34 -0.05 18.53
CA GLU A 109 6.53 0.80 18.55
C GLU A 109 7.21 0.76 17.18
N ILE A 110 7.15 1.87 16.45
CA ILE A 110 7.71 1.97 15.11
C ILE A 110 9.20 2.33 15.22
N ASP A 111 10.08 1.42 14.79
CA ASP A 111 11.52 1.65 14.71
C ASP A 111 12.05 1.53 13.27
N TRP A 112 12.00 2.65 12.54
CA TRP A 112 12.55 2.75 11.19
C TRP A 112 14.09 2.68 11.13
N LYS A 113 14.78 2.70 12.28
CA LYS A 113 16.25 2.60 12.33
C LYS A 113 16.73 1.16 12.49
N LYS A 114 15.81 0.21 12.68
CA LYS A 114 16.14 -1.21 12.79
C LYS A 114 16.76 -1.71 11.48
N GLU A 115 18.06 -1.93 11.52
CA GLU A 115 18.78 -2.55 10.41
C GLU A 115 18.57 -4.06 10.44
N TRP A 116 18.29 -4.63 9.28
CA TRP A 116 18.21 -6.07 9.08
C TRP A 116 19.11 -6.48 7.92
N VAL A 117 19.85 -7.56 8.14
CA VAL A 117 20.70 -8.17 7.13
C VAL A 117 20.14 -9.54 6.80
N GLU A 118 19.76 -9.72 5.53
CA GLU A 118 19.20 -10.97 5.06
C GLU A 118 20.21 -12.11 5.15
N LYS A 119 19.91 -13.12 5.99
CA LYS A 119 20.65 -14.38 5.99
C LYS A 119 20.28 -15.21 4.78
N LYS A 120 21.29 -15.65 4.04
CA LYS A 120 21.12 -16.61 2.94
C LYS A 120 21.12 -18.02 3.51
N CYS A 121 20.22 -18.86 2.99
CA CYS A 121 20.28 -20.30 3.20
C CYS A 121 21.67 -20.79 2.76
N GLN A 122 22.37 -21.47 3.67
CA GLN A 122 23.62 -22.15 3.35
C GLN A 122 23.25 -23.56 2.92
N GLU A 123 23.40 -23.87 1.63
CA GLU A 123 23.22 -25.23 1.13
C GLU A 123 24.16 -26.17 1.90
N ILE A 124 23.61 -27.25 2.46
CA ILE A 124 24.36 -28.35 3.10
C ILE A 124 24.86 -29.32 2.03
#